data_AF-A0A420GQI0-F1
#
_entry.id   AF-A0A420GQI0-F1
#
_cell.length_a   1.000
_cell.length_b   1.000
_cell.length_c   1.000
_cell.angle_alpha   90.00
_cell.angle_beta   90.00
_cell.angle_gamma   90.00
#
_symmetry.space_group_name_H-M   'P 1'
#
loop_
_entity.id
_entity.type
_entity.pdbx_description
1 polymer ?
#
loop_
_entity_poly.entity_id
_entity_poly.type
_entity_poly.pdbx_seq_one_letter_code
_entity_poly.pdbx_strand_id
1 'polypeptide(L)'
;MKKQISFIAPGQTAKALILVYLTFSVPIVLLGVLVAFIRYGSVELSTVFSALLLNAILGFILLWIACHAYNWVASRFGGIEIQLTDAPEEA
;
A
#
# COMPACT_ATOMS: atom_id res chain seq x y z
N MET A 1 -9.47 -15.23 22.37
CA MET A 1 -9.14 -14.01 23.15
C MET A 1 -9.25 -12.77 22.27
N LYS A 2 -9.73 -11.63 22.76
CA LYS A 2 -9.66 -10.35 22.02
C LYS A 2 -8.25 -9.77 22.17
N LYS A 3 -7.54 -9.54 21.08
CA LYS A 3 -6.27 -8.78 21.06
C LYS A 3 -6.47 -7.50 20.26
N GLN A 4 -5.55 -6.54 20.37
CA GLN A 4 -5.56 -5.33 19.55
C GLN A 4 -4.18 -5.07 18.95
N ILE A 5 -4.15 -4.50 17.75
CA ILE A 5 -2.92 -4.03 17.12
C ILE A 5 -2.61 -2.66 17.71
N SER A 6 -1.86 -2.60 18.81
CA SER A 6 -1.51 -1.33 19.46
C SER A 6 -0.45 -0.54 18.68
N PHE A 7 0.36 -1.20 17.87
CA PHE A 7 1.45 -0.60 17.11
C PHE A 7 1.78 -1.43 15.86
N ILE A 8 2.08 -0.76 14.75
CA ILE A 8 2.64 -1.36 13.54
C ILE A 8 4.00 -0.74 13.24
N ALA A 9 4.97 -1.55 12.83
CA ALA A 9 6.32 -1.09 12.50
C ALA A 9 6.32 -0.41 11.13
N PRO A 10 6.36 0.94 11.04
CA PRO A 10 6.03 1.64 9.80
C PRO A 10 6.94 1.27 8.63
N GLY A 11 8.24 1.10 8.89
CA GLY A 11 9.21 0.72 7.86
C GLY A 11 8.99 -0.67 7.28
N GLN A 12 8.72 -1.68 8.12
CA GLN A 12 8.53 -3.06 7.65
C GLN A 12 7.14 -3.26 7.07
N THR A 13 6.11 -2.70 7.71
CA THR A 13 4.74 -2.78 7.22
C THR A 13 4.57 -2.05 5.89
N ALA A 14 5.12 -0.85 5.72
CA ALA A 14 5.05 -0.14 4.44
C ALA A 14 5.76 -0.89 3.29
N LYS A 15 6.88 -1.58 3.57
CA LYS A 15 7.58 -2.43 2.58
C LYS A 15 6.74 -3.62 2.11
N ALA A 16 5.96 -4.23 3.00
CA ALA A 16 5.04 -5.29 2.61
C ALA A 16 3.84 -4.72 1.84
N LEU A 17 3.24 -3.65 2.37
CA LEU A 17 2.06 -3.02 1.77
C LEU A 17 2.35 -2.41 0.40
N ILE A 18 3.56 -1.89 0.14
CA ILE A 18 3.89 -1.33 -1.17
C ILE A 18 3.86 -2.39 -2.28
N LEU A 19 4.23 -3.63 -1.99
CA LEU A 19 4.16 -4.72 -2.98
C LEU A 19 2.70 -5.01 -3.35
N VAL A 20 1.82 -5.07 -2.34
CA VAL A 20 0.38 -5.22 -2.54
C VAL A 20 -0.18 -4.03 -3.33
N TYR A 21 0.18 -2.80 -2.95
CA TYR A 21 -0.23 -1.58 -3.65
C TYR A 21 0.20 -1.58 -5.11
N LEU A 22 1.42 -2.00 -5.43
CA LEU A 22 1.93 -2.03 -6.80
C LEU A 22 1.19 -3.05 -7.67
N THR A 23 0.78 -4.19 -7.12
CA THR A 23 -0.03 -5.19 -7.85
C THR A 23 -1.33 -4.58 -8.39
N PHE A 24 -1.98 -3.71 -7.63
CA PHE A 24 -3.25 -3.09 -8.04
C PHE A 24 -3.06 -1.75 -8.76
N SER A 25 -2.09 -0.93 -8.35
CA SER A 25 -1.89 0.41 -8.92
C SER A 25 -1.21 0.39 -10.29
N VAL A 26 -0.29 -0.53 -10.56
CA VAL A 26 0.39 -0.60 -11.87
C VAL A 26 -0.60 -0.82 -13.02
N PRO A 27 -1.55 -1.77 -12.96
CA PRO A 27 -2.59 -1.89 -13.97
C PRO A 27 -3.38 -0.59 -14.20
N ILE A 28 -3.71 0.13 -13.12
CA ILE A 28 -4.45 1.40 -13.21
C ILE A 28 -3.61 2.48 -13.90
N VAL A 29 -2.33 2.60 -13.55
CA VAL A 29 -1.39 3.54 -14.21
C VAL A 29 -1.26 3.20 -15.70
N LEU A 30 -1.14 1.91 -16.04
CA LEU A 30 -1.06 1.46 -17.43
C LEU A 30 -2.35 1.73 -18.22
N LEU A 31 -3.52 1.65 -17.60
CA LEU A 31 -4.77 2.09 -18.22
C LEU A 31 -4.76 3.60 -18.51
N GLY A 32 -4.22 4.41 -17.60
CA GLY A 32 -4.00 5.84 -17.84
C GLY A 32 -3.07 6.12 -19.03
N VAL A 33 -1.98 5.35 -19.14
CA VAL A 33 -1.06 5.40 -20.28
C VAL A 33 -1.76 4.99 -21.57
N LEU A 34 -2.58 3.94 -21.55
CA LEU A 34 -3.37 3.51 -22.71
C LEU A 34 -4.33 4.61 -23.18
N VAL A 35 -5.04 5.27 -22.25
CA VAL A 35 -5.91 6.40 -22.57
C VAL A 35 -5.11 7.55 -23.18
N ALA A 36 -3.95 7.88 -22.63
CA ALA A 36 -3.07 8.90 -23.19
C ALA A 36 -2.62 8.53 -24.61
N PHE A 37 -2.25 7.27 -24.85
CA PHE A 37 -1.86 6.78 -26.17
C PHE A 37 -3.00 6.90 -27.19
N ILE A 38 -4.22 6.48 -26.83
CA ILE A 38 -5.39 6.60 -27.70
C ILE A 38 -5.67 8.07 -28.05
N ARG A 39 -5.47 9.00 -27.10
CA ARG A 39 -5.78 10.41 -27.28
C ARG A 39 -4.71 11.18 -28.06
N TYR A 40 -3.44 10.90 -27.82
CA TYR A 40 -2.32 11.67 -28.36
C TYR A 40 -1.56 10.95 -29.46
N GLY A 41 -1.87 9.67 -29.73
CA GLY A 41 -1.24 8.85 -30.78
C GLY A 41 0.16 8.33 -30.44
N SER A 42 0.81 8.89 -29.41
CA SER A 42 2.10 8.43 -28.91
C SER A 42 2.25 8.76 -27.42
N VAL A 43 3.04 7.93 -26.72
CA VAL A 43 3.50 8.19 -25.35
C VAL A 43 4.96 7.79 -25.30
N GLU A 44 5.82 8.68 -24.82
CA GLU A 44 7.23 8.37 -24.68
C GLU A 44 7.46 7.31 -23.59
N LEU A 45 8.39 6.39 -23.85
CA LEU A 45 8.75 5.34 -22.91
C LEU A 45 9.26 5.93 -21.58
N SER A 46 10.02 7.03 -21.64
CA SER A 46 10.45 7.83 -20.49
C SER A 46 9.28 8.21 -19.58
N THR A 47 8.18 8.69 -20.17
CA THR A 47 6.97 9.11 -19.45
C THR A 47 6.31 7.93 -18.74
N VAL A 48 6.24 6.75 -19.38
CA VAL A 48 5.69 5.54 -18.77
C VAL A 48 6.53 5.11 -17.57
N PHE A 49 7.86 5.05 -17.71
CA PHE A 49 8.76 4.71 -16.62
C PHE A 49 8.69 5.72 -15.47
N SER A 50 8.70 7.01 -15.77
CA SER A 50 8.57 8.06 -14.76
C SER A 50 7.23 7.99 -14.03
N ALA A 51 6.12 7.72 -14.71
CA ALA A 51 4.81 7.56 -14.09
C ALA A 51 4.77 6.36 -13.13
N LEU A 52 5.31 5.20 -13.54
CA LEU A 52 5.39 4.02 -12.69
C LEU A 52 6.30 4.23 -11.48
N LEU A 53 7.46 4.86 -11.68
CA LEU A 53 8.40 5.16 -10.61
C LEU A 53 7.80 6.14 -9.60
N LEU A 54 7.18 7.22 -10.09
CA LEU A 54 6.52 8.21 -9.24
C LEU A 54 5.35 7.59 -8.48
N ASN A 55 4.55 6.72 -9.11
CA ASN A 55 3.51 5.95 -8.43
C ASN A 55 4.07 5.09 -7.29
N ALA A 56 5.20 4.41 -7.50
CA ALA A 56 5.83 3.60 -6.47
C ALA A 56 6.37 4.44 -5.30
N ILE A 57 7.04 5.55 -5.60
CA ILE A 57 7.61 6.45 -4.58
C ILE A 57 6.49 7.09 -3.76
N LEU A 58 5.49 7.66 -4.42
CA LEU A 58 4.35 8.28 -3.72
C LEU A 58 3.55 7.24 -2.93
N GLY A 59 3.27 6.08 -3.53
CA GLY A 59 2.58 4.99 -2.83
C GLY A 59 3.32 4.57 -1.56
N PHE A 60 4.64 4.43 -1.62
CA PHE A 60 5.44 4.06 -0.46
C PHE A 60 5.40 5.13 0.64
N ILE A 61 5.59 6.40 0.26
CA ILE A 61 5.56 7.52 1.22
C ILE A 61 4.19 7.60 1.89
N LEU A 62 3.10 7.51 1.12
CA LEU A 62 1.74 7.55 1.65
C LEU A 62 1.44 6.38 2.59
N LEU A 63 1.85 5.15 2.23
CA LEU A 63 1.70 3.98 3.10
C LEU A 63 2.53 4.10 4.38
N TRP A 64 3.73 4.65 4.29
CA TRP A 64 4.58 4.92 5.45
C TRP A 64 3.94 5.96 6.38
N ILE A 65 3.41 7.05 5.83
CA ILE A 65 2.64 8.06 6.58
C ILE A 65 1.40 7.43 7.20
N ALA A 66 0.66 6.59 6.45
CA ALA A 66 -0.52 5.90 6.96
C ALA A 66 -0.18 5.01 8.16
N CYS A 67 0.97 4.33 8.15
CA CYS A 67 1.42 3.55 9.28
C CYS A 67 1.70 4.40 10.53
N HIS A 68 2.31 5.57 10.35
CA HIS A 68 2.52 6.52 11.45
C HIS A 68 1.22 7.13 11.96
N ALA A 69 0.32 7.51 11.05
CA ALA A 69 -0.99 8.02 11.38
C ALA A 69 -1.79 6.98 12.19
N TYR A 70 -1.73 5.71 11.79
CA TYR A 70 -2.33 4.61 12.55
C TYR A 70 -1.78 4.54 13.97
N ASN A 71 -0.46 4.50 14.15
CA ASN A 71 0.15 4.44 15.48
C ASN A 71 -0.26 5.64 16.35
N TRP A 72 -0.34 6.83 15.76
CA TRP A 72 -0.79 8.03 16.43
C TRP A 72 -2.25 7.93 16.91
N VAL A 73 -3.15 7.40 16.06
CA VAL A 73 -4.56 7.13 16.42
C VAL A 73 -4.65 6.04 17.49
N ALA A 74 -3.95 4.92 17.31
CA ALA A 74 -3.98 3.77 18.20
C ALA A 74 -3.54 4.16 19.63
N SER A 75 -2.56 5.06 19.76
CA SER A 75 -2.11 5.59 21.06
C SER A 75 -3.13 6.46 21.79
N ARG A 76 -4.12 7.03 21.09
CA ARG A 76 -5.11 7.98 21.64
C ARG A 76 -6.50 7.38 21.80
N PHE A 77 -6.94 6.60 20.83
CA PHE A 77 -8.32 6.13 20.72
C PHE A 77 -8.45 4.60 20.82
N GLY A 78 -7.32 3.88 20.91
CA GLY A 78 -7.27 2.42 20.83
C GLY A 78 -7.02 1.92 19.40
N GLY A 79 -6.40 0.75 19.29
CA GLY A 79 -6.04 0.14 18.00
C GLY A 79 -7.16 -0.72 17.41
N ILE A 80 -6.88 -1.33 16.25
CA ILE A 80 -7.78 -2.31 15.62
C ILE A 80 -7.85 -3.56 16.49
N GLU A 81 -9.05 -3.93 16.92
CA GLU A 81 -9.31 -5.21 17.59
C GLU A 81 -9.26 -6.37 16.60
N ILE A 82 -8.62 -7.45 17.03
CA ILE A 82 -8.48 -8.70 16.29
C ILE A 82 -9.00 -9.85 17.16
N GLN A 83 -9.88 -10.67 16.57
CA GLN A 83 -10.19 -11.99 17.11
C GLN A 83 -9.22 -13.00 16.54
N LEU A 84 -8.56 -13.73 17.43
CA LEU A 84 -7.70 -14.84 17.08
C LEU A 84 -8.43 -16.15 17.37
N THR A 85 -8.42 -17.03 16.38
CA THR A 85 -8.81 -18.44 16.53
C THR A 85 -7.51 -19.24 16.53
N ASP A 86 -7.35 -20.12 17.51
CA ASP A 86 -6.20 -21.01 17.57
C ASP A 86 -6.25 -21.98 16.38
N ALA A 87 -5.11 -22.16 15.72
CA ALA A 87 -5.00 -23.18 14.68
C ALA A 87 -5.14 -24.56 15.32
N PRO A 88 -5.80 -25.54 14.68
CA PRO A 88 -5.86 -26.89 15.20
C PRO A 88 -4.43 -27.43 15.38
N GLU A 89 -4.11 -27.93 16.57
CA GLU A 89 -2.85 -28.64 16.83
C GLU A 89 -2.77 -29.81 15.86
N GLU A 90 -1.72 -29.83 15.02
CA GLU A 90 -1.40 -31.01 14.22
C GLU A 90 -1.03 -32.13 15.19
N ALA A 91 -1.92 -33.13 15.30
CA ALA A 91 -1.81 -34.28 16.19
C ALA A 91 -0.73 -35.28 15.76
#